data_AF-A0A432UPA7-F1
#
_entry.id   AF-A0A432UPA7-F1
#
_cell.length_a   1.000
_cell.length_b   1.000
_cell.length_c   1.000
_cell.angle_alpha   90.00
_cell.angle_beta   90.00
_cell.angle_gamma   90.00
#
_symmetry.space_group_name_H-M   'P 1'
#
loop_
_entity.id
_entity.type
_entity.pdbx_description
1 polymer ?
#
loop_
_entity_poly.entity_id
_entity_poly.type
_entity_poly.pdbx_seq_one_letter_code
_entity_poly.pdbx_strand_id
1 'polypeptide(L)' 'MTNHTHLILRPSDSDGLQKVLKRLHMRYAQYINKKKGWKGHLWQGRFFSSALGET' A
#
# COMPACT_ATOMS: atom_id res chain seq x y z
N MET A 1 -4.06 7.89 -12.69
CA MET A 1 -2.86 7.56 -11.88
C MET A 1 -2.46 8.70 -10.93
N THR A 2 -3.40 9.49 -10.39
CA THR A 2 -3.06 10.63 -9.50
C THR A 2 -3.48 10.41 -8.05
N ASN A 3 -4.34 9.42 -7.80
CA ASN A 3 -4.94 9.14 -6.50
C ASN A 3 -4.64 7.72 -5.98
N HIS A 4 -3.82 6.94 -6.69
CA HIS A 4 -3.41 5.59 -6.28
C HIS A 4 -2.03 5.23 -6.84
N THR A 5 -1.39 4.24 -6.25
CA THR A 5 -0.08 3.72 -6.64
C THR A 5 -0.21 2.25 -7.06
N HIS A 6 0.59 1.85 -8.05
CA HIS A 6 0.73 0.45 -8.48
C HIS A 6 2.13 -0.04 -8.12
N LEU A 7 2.22 -1.26 -7.61
CA LEU A 7 3.48 -1.88 -7.19
C LEU A 7 3.58 -3.26 -7.83
N ILE A 8 4.74 -3.58 -8.40
CA ILE A 8 5.10 -4.93 -8.82
C ILE A 8 5.93 -5.54 -7.70
N LEU A 9 5.42 -6.60 -7.08
CA LEU A 9 6.01 -7.22 -5.90
C LEU A 9 6.04 -8.73 -6.08
N ARG A 10 7.12 -9.37 -5.60
CA ARG A 10 7.22 -10.82 -5.46
C ARG A 10 7.11 -11.19 -3.97
N PRO A 11 5.97 -11.71 -3.49
CA PRO A 11 5.86 -12.14 -2.10
C PRO A 11 6.66 -13.43 -1.87
N SER A 12 7.29 -13.54 -0.70
CA SER A 12 8.04 -14.75 -0.29
C SER A 12 7.13 -15.86 0.23
N ASP A 13 5.92 -15.51 0.68
CA ASP A 13 4.91 -16.43 1.21
C ASP A 13 3.49 -15.94 0.87
N SER A 14 2.48 -16.79 1.08
CA SER A 14 1.08 -16.51 0.74
C SER A 14 0.52 -15.25 1.41
N ASP A 15 1.05 -14.86 2.58
CA ASP A 15 0.61 -13.68 3.32
C ASP A 15 1.54 -12.47 3.12
N GLY A 16 2.62 -12.63 2.35
CA GLY A 16 3.72 -11.67 2.26
C GLY A 16 3.25 -10.28 1.85
N LEU A 17 2.33 -10.20 0.89
CA LEU A 17 1.74 -8.93 0.46
C LEU A 17 1.00 -8.23 1.61
N GLN A 18 0.13 -8.94 2.33
CA GLN A 18 -0.62 -8.36 3.45
C GLN A 18 0.31 -7.92 4.58
N LYS A 19 1.31 -8.73 4.94
CA LYS A 19 2.24 -8.44 6.04
C LYS A 19 3.05 -7.17 5.76
N VAL A 20 3.51 -6.97 4.51
CA VAL A 20 4.29 -5.81 4.11
C VAL A 20 3.41 -4.58 3.89
N LEU A 21 2.36 -4.68 3.07
CA LEU A 21 1.54 -3.53 2.68
C LEU A 21 0.76 -2.94 3.85
N LYS A 22 0.33 -3.74 4.82
CA LYS A 22 -0.29 -3.24 6.06
C LYS A 22 0.63 -2.27 6.80
N ARG A 23 1.90 -2.64 6.97
CA ARG A 23 2.89 -1.80 7.67
C ARG A 23 3.29 -0.59 6.83
N LEU A 24 3.50 -0.78 5.54
CA LEU A 24 3.89 0.29 4.62
C LEU A 24 2.83 1.39 4.56
N HIS A 25 1.57 1.02 4.29
CA HIS A 25 0.46 1.97 4.21
C HIS A 25 0.25 2.74 5.51
N MET A 26 0.32 2.06 6.66
CA MET A 26 0.17 2.70 7.97
C MET A 26 1.30 3.70 8.24
N ARG A 27 2.56 3.32 8.02
CA ARG A 27 3.71 4.22 8.23
C ARG A 27 3.68 5.41 7.28
N TYR A 28 3.32 5.19 6.01
CA TYR A 28 3.23 6.27 5.04
C TYR A 28 2.09 7.25 5.37
N ALA A 29 0.93 6.74 5.80
CA ALA A 29 -0.19 7.57 6.24
C ALA A 29 0.21 8.45 7.43
N GLN A 30 0.88 7.86 8.44
CA GLN A 30 1.40 8.62 9.59
C GLN A 30 2.42 9.69 9.14
N TYR A 31 3.37 9.32 8.28
CA TYR A 31 4.39 10.23 7.78
C TYR A 31 3.80 11.42 7.03
N ILE A 32 2.93 11.17 6.05
CA ILE A 32 2.39 12.25 5.21
C ILE A 32 1.40 13.11 5.99
N ASN A 33 0.58 12.53 6.86
CA ASN A 33 -0.33 13.28 7.72
C ASN A 33 0.46 14.21 8.64
N LYS A 34 1.53 13.73 9.28
CA LYS A 34 2.43 14.57 10.09
C LYS A 34 3.06 15.68 9.26
N LYS A 35 3.57 15.35 8.06
CA LYS A 35 4.24 16.30 7.16
C LYS A 35 3.30 17.38 6.63
N LYS A 36 2.01 17.07 6.45
CA LYS A 36 1.00 17.97 5.86
C LYS A 36 0.07 18.61 6.89
N GLY A 37 0.18 18.24 8.17
CA GLY A 37 -0.75 18.69 9.21
C GLY A 37 -2.16 18.12 9.06
N TRP A 38 -2.31 17.01 8.31
CA TRP A 38 -3.60 16.37 8.09
C TRP A 38 -3.99 15.43 9.23
N LYS A 39 -5.29 15.17 9.36
CA LYS A 39 -5.86 14.19 10.29
C LYS A 39 -6.83 13.29 9.53
N GLY A 40 -6.85 12.01 9.88
CA GLY A 40 -7.77 11.02 9.29
C GLY A 40 -7.10 10.02 8.34
N HIS A 41 -7.92 9.38 7.52
CA HIS A 41 -7.51 8.31 6.61
C HIS A 41 -6.85 8.88 5.36
N LEU A 42 -5.69 8.33 4.98
CA LEU A 42 -5.04 8.64 3.71
C LEU A 42 -5.52 7.72 2.58
N TRP A 43 -5.62 6.41 2.86
CA TRP A 43 -5.95 5.40 1.88
C TRP A 43 -7.47 5.17 1.84
N GLN A 44 -8.03 5.02 0.64
CA GLN A 44 -9.45 4.72 0.46
C GLN A 44 -9.85 3.33 1.00
N GLY A 45 -8.90 2.39 1.09
CA GLY A 45 -9.17 1.04 1.56
C GLY A 45 -7.94 0.14 1.59
N ARG A 46 -8.20 -1.18 1.54
CA ARG A 46 -7.15 -2.20 1.43
C ARG A 46 -6.53 -2.18 0.03
N PHE A 47 -5.35 -2.80 -0.09
CA PHE A 47 -4.75 -3.04 -1.40
C PHE A 47 -5.58 -4.03 -2.22
N PHE A 48 -5.46 -3.91 -3.54
CA PHE A 48 -5.90 -4.91 -4.51
C PHE A 48 -4.66 -5.55 -5.13
N SER A 49 -4.76 -6.82 -5.51
CA SER A 49 -3.66 -7.55 -6.15
C SER A 49 -4.20 -8.40 -7.30
N SER A 50 -3.43 -8.45 -8.38
CA SER A 50 -3.62 -9.39 -9.48
C SER A 50 -2.30 -10.13 -9.68
N ALA A 51 -2.36 -11.44 -9.94
CA ALA A 51 -1.21 -12.16 -10.44
C ALA A 51 -0.81 -11.58 -11.80
N LEU A 52 0.50 -11.44 -12.03
CA LEU A 52 1.05 -11.12 -13.33
C LEU A 52 1.38 -12.44 -14.02
N GLY A 53 0.83 -12.65 -15.22
CA GLY A 53 1.18 -13.80 -16.05
C GLY A 53 2.52 -13.58 -16.74
N GLU A 54 3.09 -14.67 -17.26
CA GLU A 54 4.19 -14.60 -18.22
C GLU A 54 3.60 -14.21 -19.59
N THR A 55 4.08 -13.10 -20.15
CA THR A 55 3.96 -12.81 -21.59
C THR A 55 4.99 -13.59 -22.36
#